data_AF-A0A2V9FAT7-F1
#
_entry.id   AF-A0A2V9FAT7-F1
#
_cell.length_a   1.000
_cell.length_b   1.000
_cell.length_c   1.000
_cell.angle_alpha   90.00
_cell.angle_beta   90.00
_cell.angle_gamma   90.00
#
_symmetry.space_group_name_H-M   'P 1'
#
loop_
_entity.id
_entity.type
_entity.pdbx_description
1 polymer ?
#
loop_
_entity_poly.entity_id
_entity_poly.type
_entity_poly.pdbx_seq_one_letter_code
_entity_poly.pdbx_strand_id
1 'polypeptide(L)' 'MVRGLRHNFEFEGYQVCVARDGEAAIDETFHSNPDIILLDVMLPKLSGLDVCRHLRA' A
#
# COMPACT_ATOMS: atom_id res chain seq x y z
N MET A 1 -8.02 10.80 3.09
CA MET A 1 -8.17 9.56 3.89
C MET A 1 -6.83 8.98 4.35
N VAL A 2 -5.85 8.79 3.45
CA VAL A 2 -4.53 8.20 3.75
C VAL A 2 -3.79 8.78 4.98
N ARG A 3 -3.89 10.10 5.23
CA ARG A 3 -3.26 10.73 6.40
C ARG A 3 -3.81 10.24 7.74
N GLY A 4 -5.11 9.92 7.82
CA GLY A 4 -5.72 9.46 9.06
C GLY A 4 -5.30 8.03 9.42
N LEU A 5 -5.33 7.13 8.43
CA LEU A 5 -4.86 5.75 8.61
C LEU A 5 -3.39 5.71 9.01
N ARG A 6 -2.54 6.47 8.32
CA ARG A 6 -1.11 6.54 8.64
C ARG A 6 -0.86 6.95 10.09
N HIS A 7 -1.43 8.08 10.53
CA HIS A 7 -1.22 8.54 11.90
C HIS A 7 -1.72 7.55 12.95
N ASN A 8 -2.86 6.90 12.71
CA ASN A 8 -3.37 5.90 13.65
C ASN A 8 -2.43 4.70 13.77
N PHE A 9 -1.94 4.16 12.66
CA PHE A 9 -1.01 3.03 12.70
C PHE A 9 0.36 3.42 13.28
N GLU A 10 0.90 4.58 12.91
CA GLU A 10 2.15 5.09 13.50
C GLU A 10 2.00 5.32 15.01
N PHE A 11 0.84 5.81 15.47
CA PHE A 11 0.54 6.00 16.90
C PHE A 11 0.51 4.67 17.67
N GLU A 12 -0.04 3.62 17.07
CA GLU A 12 -0.02 2.24 17.62
C GLU A 12 1.37 1.57 17.51
N GLY A 13 2.38 2.26 16.96
CA GLY A 13 3.77 1.79 16.89
C GLY A 13 4.14 1.03 15.63
N TYR A 14 3.28 0.97 14.61
CA TYR A 14 3.58 0.33 13.33
C TYR A 14 4.46 1.22 12.44
N GLN A 15 5.34 0.59 11.65
CA GLN A 15 6.02 1.27 10.55
C GLN A 15 5.10 1.35 9.33
N VAL A 16 4.92 2.54 8.76
CA VAL A 16 3.95 2.77 7.69
C VAL A 16 4.62 3.42 6.49
N CYS A 17 4.57 2.72 5.35
CA CYS A 17 4.86 3.27 4.02
C CYS A 17 3.55 3.63 3.29
N VAL A 18 3.62 4.56 2.34
CA VAL A 18 2.43 5.03 1.60
C VAL A 18 2.73 5.15 0.12
N ALA A 19 1.99 4.40 -0.71
CA ALA A 19 1.90 4.59 -2.15
C ALA A 19 0.60 5.31 -2.54
N ARG A 20 0.62 6.06 -3.65
CA ARG A 20 -0.54 6.86 -4.13
C ARG A 20 -1.13 6.38 -5.45
N ASP A 21 -0.48 5.44 -6.10
CA ASP A 21 -0.93 4.78 -7.31
C ASP A 21 -0.45 3.34 -7.31
N GLY A 22 -1.01 2.51 -8.21
CA GLY A 22 -0.73 1.08 -8.17
C GLY A 22 0.69 0.69 -8.61
N GLU A 23 1.35 1.47 -9.47
CA GLU A 23 2.75 1.20 -9.84
C GLU A 23 3.67 1.45 -8.63
N ALA A 24 3.50 2.60 -7.97
CA ALA A 24 4.24 2.91 -6.76
C ALA A 24 3.95 1.92 -5.63
N ALA A 25 2.75 1.34 -5.57
CA ALA A 25 2.40 0.33 -4.57
C ALA A 25 3.19 -0.97 -4.77
N ILE A 26 3.39 -1.38 -6.03
CA ILE A 26 4.20 -2.55 -6.37
C ILE A 26 5.66 -2.30 -5.97
N ASP A 27 6.23 -1.19 -6.42
CA ASP A 27 7.62 -0.84 -6.13
C ASP A 27 7.87 -0.75 -4.62
N GLU A 28 7.01 -0.03 -3.88
CA GLU A 28 7.16 0.15 -2.43
C GLU A 28 7.04 -1.18 -1.68
N THR A 29 6.16 -2.08 -2.12
CA THR A 29 6.02 -3.41 -1.49
C THR A 29 7.32 -4.21 -1.57
N PHE A 30 7.99 -4.21 -2.72
CA PHE A 30 9.25 -4.93 -2.89
C PHE A 30 10.42 -4.27 -2.14
N HIS A 31 10.44 -2.95 -2.02
CA HIS A 31 11.49 -2.23 -1.29
C HIS A 31 11.33 -2.33 0.23
N SER A 32 10.10 -2.18 0.74
CA SER A 32 9.82 -2.13 2.18
C SER A 32 9.51 -3.49 2.79
N ASN A 33 9.14 -4.48 1.97
CA ASN A 33 8.75 -5.84 2.38
C ASN A 33 7.79 -5.85 3.60
N PRO A 34 6.59 -5.24 3.47
CA PRO A 34 5.68 -5.05 4.59
C PRO A 34 4.99 -6.35 5.01
N ASP A 35 4.66 -6.46 6.30
CA ASP A 35 3.89 -7.60 6.83
C ASP A 35 2.40 -7.56 6.40
N ILE A 36 1.84 -6.34 6.25
CA ILE A 36 0.44 -6.11 5.90
C ILE A 36 0.34 -5.00 4.87
N ILE A 37 -0.50 -5.21 3.85
CA ILE A 37 -0.83 -4.21 2.83
C ILE A 37 -2.31 -3.87 2.92
N LEU A 38 -2.60 -2.58 3.16
CA LEU A 38 -3.93 -2.00 3.01
C LEU A 38 -4.06 -1.37 1.64
N LEU A 39 -4.91 -1.96 0.79
CA LEU A 39 -4.99 -1.61 -0.63
C LEU A 39 -6.39 -1.12 -1.00
N ASP A 40 -6.46 0.04 -1.66
CA ASP A 40 -7.69 0.54 -2.26
C ASP A 40 -7.94 -0.18 -3.60
N VAL A 41 -9.19 -0.51 -3.90
CA VAL A 41 -9.58 -1.14 -5.18
C VAL A 41 -9.44 -0.15 -6.33
N MET A 42 -9.80 1.13 -6.11
CA MET A 42 -9.79 2.17 -7.14
C MET A 42 -8.54 3.02 -6.99
N LEU A 43 -7.47 2.60 -7.67
CA LEU A 43 -6.20 3.32 -7.72
C LEU A 43 -5.95 3.91 -9.11
N PRO A 44 -5.22 5.04 -9.20
CA PRO A 44 -4.69 5.53 -10.47
C PRO A 44 -3.69 4.53 -11.07
N LYS A 45 -3.59 4.56 -12.42
CA LYS A 45 -2.71 3.74 -13.27
C LYS A 45 -2.99 2.23 -13.27
N LEU A 46 -2.96 1.59 -12.10
CA LEU A 46 -3.31 0.17 -11.91
C LEU A 46 -4.36 0.06 -10.82
N SER A 47 -5.34 -0.82 -10.98
CA SER A 47 -6.33 -1.06 -9.93
C SER A 47 -5.72 -1.84 -8.77
N GLY A 48 -6.33 -1.76 -7.58
CA GLY A 48 -5.90 -2.57 -6.43
C GLY A 48 -5.97 -4.07 -6.71
N LEU A 49 -6.93 -4.52 -7.54
CA LEU A 49 -6.99 -5.92 -7.94
C LEU A 49 -5.80 -6.33 -8.82
N ASP A 50 -5.34 -5.45 -9.71
CA ASP A 50 -4.17 -5.71 -10.54
C ASP A 50 -2.88 -5.77 -9.70
N VAL A 51 -2.73 -4.84 -8.75
CA VAL A 51 -1.63 -4.85 -7.77
C VAL A 51 -1.64 -6.14 -6.94
N CYS A 52 -2.80 -6.54 -6.40
CA CYS A 52 -2.93 -7.80 -5.66
C CYS A 52 -2.56 -9.03 -6.49
N ARG A 53 -2.91 -9.05 -7.79
CA ARG A 53 -2.52 -10.15 -8.68
C ARG A 53 -1.01 -10.16 -8.92
N HIS A 54 -0.41 -8.98 -9.13
CA HIS A 54 1.02 -8.84 -9.37
C HIS A 54 1.86 -9.31 -8.18
N LEU A 55 1.48 -8.92 -6.96
CA LEU A 55 2.21 -9.27 -5.73
C LEU A 55 2.06 -10.74 -5.31
N ARG A 56 1.09 -11.47 -5.88
CA ARG A 56 0.85 -12.90 -5.56
C ARG A 56 1.50 -13.86 -6.56
N ALA A 57 2.00 -13.37 -7.68
CA ALA A 57 2.68 -14.17 -8.71
C ALA A 57 4.11 -14.51 -8.28
#